data_AF-A0A319EJ41-F1
#
_entry.id   AF-A0A319EJ41-F1
#
_cell.length_a   1.000
_cell.length_b   1.000
_cell.length_c   1.000
_cell.angle_alpha   90.00
_cell.angle_beta   90.00
_cell.angle_gamma   90.00
#
_symmetry.space_group_name_H-M   'P 1'
#
loop_
_entity.id
_entity.type
_entity.pdbx_description
1 polymer ?
#
loop_
_entity_poly.entity_id
_entity_poly.type
_entity_poly.pdbx_seq_one_letter_code
_entity_poly.pdbx_strand_id
1 'polypeptide(L)'
;MAEMDPSIWFRRDIGPYLTDDSRFVYNQWGGIAEEDLPLHLHNIRDKAWRLSKYPCIGLWIFLLPGMGAFPQFPTLLARSQQPNSIVLDIGCGLGQELRLFAAHGVPTDRMWAVDIEPGLWTLGYDLFRDAGRMKARFIERDFRTLPDEAFHDLVASKRVVGLSKPGTMLVGSQQGRLQAEEYQWPWGVMFHHNLESFIRLWDEVQRKTNTRWTVDARMADVPEFGVQEEDISWMLEDKQWIRFVITRVA
;
A
#
# COMPACT_ATOMS: atom_id res chain seq x y z
N MET A 1 1.52 -23.07 -15.78
CA MET A 1 2.44 -22.67 -14.69
C MET A 1 2.07 -23.48 -13.47
N ALA A 2 3.05 -24.08 -12.79
CA ALA A 2 2.80 -24.75 -11.52
C ALA A 2 2.24 -23.73 -10.51
N GLU A 3 1.22 -24.13 -9.75
CA GLU A 3 0.64 -23.33 -8.68
C GLU A 3 1.76 -23.03 -7.65
N MET A 4 2.12 -21.75 -7.46
CA MET A 4 3.16 -21.39 -6.49
C MET A 4 2.67 -21.74 -5.08
N ASP A 5 3.40 -22.61 -4.38
CA ASP A 5 3.15 -22.85 -2.96
C ASP A 5 3.46 -21.57 -2.17
N PRO A 6 2.48 -20.93 -1.52
CA PRO A 6 2.70 -19.70 -0.77
C PRO A 6 3.66 -19.88 0.41
N SER A 7 4.00 -21.11 0.82
CA SER A 7 4.98 -21.37 1.88
C SER A 7 6.36 -20.76 1.59
N ILE A 8 6.71 -20.55 0.31
CA ILE A 8 7.96 -19.89 -0.09
C ILE A 8 8.07 -18.46 0.44
N TRP A 9 6.94 -17.81 0.69
CA TRP A 9 6.87 -16.46 1.21
C TRP A 9 6.82 -16.40 2.74
N PHE A 10 6.85 -17.53 3.45
CA PHE A 10 6.76 -17.53 4.90
C PHE A 10 8.17 -17.56 5.52
N ARG A 11 8.57 -16.45 6.15
CA ARG A 11 9.82 -16.36 6.93
C ARG A 11 9.48 -16.38 8.40
N ARG A 12 10.08 -17.29 9.16
CA ARG A 12 9.82 -17.38 10.61
C ARG A 12 10.28 -16.12 11.31
N ASP A 13 11.53 -15.72 11.11
CA ASP A 13 12.14 -14.58 11.78
C ASP A 13 11.75 -13.25 11.14
N ILE A 14 11.62 -12.20 11.96
CA ILE A 14 11.26 -10.83 11.54
C ILE A 14 12.36 -10.22 10.66
N GLY A 15 13.62 -10.58 10.86
CA GLY A 15 14.74 -10.05 10.08
C GLY A 15 14.90 -8.52 10.21
N PRO A 16 15.37 -7.83 9.16
CA PRO A 16 15.64 -6.39 9.20
C PRO A 16 14.40 -5.51 9.05
N TYR A 17 13.20 -6.10 8.95
CA TYR A 17 11.95 -5.38 8.66
C TYR A 17 11.38 -4.59 9.83
N LEU A 18 11.87 -4.82 11.05
CA LEU A 18 11.51 -4.03 12.23
C LEU A 18 12.48 -2.86 12.40
N THR A 19 12.36 -1.88 11.50
CA THR A 19 13.17 -0.66 11.47
C THR A 19 12.75 0.32 12.56
N ASP A 20 13.55 1.36 12.80
CA ASP A 20 13.22 2.41 13.78
C ASP A 20 11.90 3.13 13.43
N ASP A 21 11.63 3.37 12.15
CA ASP A 21 10.37 3.96 11.69
C ASP A 21 9.18 3.04 11.94
N SER A 22 9.34 1.73 11.71
CA SER A 22 8.31 0.75 12.04
C SER A 22 8.04 0.73 13.54
N ARG A 23 9.11 0.66 14.36
CA ARG A 23 9.03 0.69 15.84
C ARG A 23 8.35 1.96 16.33
N PHE A 24 8.64 3.12 15.73
CA PHE A 24 8.01 4.37 16.08
C PHE A 24 6.47 4.27 16.03
N VAL A 25 5.90 3.67 14.98
CA VAL A 25 4.44 3.53 14.89
C VAL A 25 3.90 2.58 15.96
N TYR A 26 4.51 1.41 16.14
CA TYR A 26 4.02 0.43 17.12
C TYR A 26 4.16 0.90 18.56
N ASN A 27 5.25 1.61 18.87
CA ASN A 27 5.53 2.09 20.22
C ASN A 27 4.77 3.39 20.52
N GLN A 28 4.84 4.41 19.64
CA GLN A 28 4.22 5.71 19.88
C GLN A 28 2.71 5.70 19.68
N TRP A 29 2.24 5.13 18.57
CA TRP A 29 0.80 4.99 18.36
C TRP A 29 0.30 3.79 19.16
N GLY A 30 0.83 2.60 18.91
CA GLY A 30 0.32 1.37 19.51
C GLY A 30 0.47 1.25 21.03
N GLY A 31 1.39 2.00 21.65
CA GLY A 31 1.65 1.89 23.09
C GLY A 31 2.17 0.51 23.48
N ILE A 32 2.83 -0.18 22.55
CA ILE A 32 3.40 -1.51 22.76
C ILE A 32 4.82 -1.33 23.29
N ALA A 33 5.16 -2.07 24.35
CA ALA A 33 6.50 -2.03 24.91
C ALA A 33 7.49 -2.76 24.00
N GLU A 34 8.74 -2.31 23.98
CA GLU A 34 9.78 -2.82 23.08
C GLU A 34 10.04 -4.32 23.29
N GLU A 35 9.99 -4.77 24.55
CA GLU A 35 10.12 -6.16 24.96
C GLU A 35 8.97 -7.06 24.51
N ASP A 36 7.76 -6.50 24.38
CA ASP A 36 6.55 -7.23 23.97
C ASP A 36 6.39 -7.29 22.45
N LEU A 37 7.06 -6.37 21.73
CA LEU A 37 6.83 -6.14 20.31
C LEU A 37 7.08 -7.38 19.44
N PRO A 38 8.18 -8.14 19.58
CA PRO A 38 8.40 -9.34 18.75
C PRO A 38 7.26 -10.36 18.87
N LEU A 39 6.89 -10.73 20.10
CA LEU A 39 5.83 -11.71 20.35
C LEU A 39 4.48 -11.23 19.80
N HIS A 40 4.15 -9.95 20.00
CA HIS A 40 2.94 -9.34 19.48
C HIS A 40 2.89 -9.40 17.95
N LEU A 41 3.98 -9.03 17.28
CA LEU A 41 4.07 -9.03 15.81
C LEU A 41 3.94 -10.46 15.23
N HIS A 42 4.57 -11.47 15.85
CA HIS A 42 4.40 -12.87 15.46
C HIS A 42 2.94 -13.33 15.57
N ASN A 43 2.28 -13.02 16.68
CA ASN A 43 0.88 -13.40 16.88
C ASN A 43 -0.04 -12.76 15.85
N ILE A 44 0.19 -11.49 15.49
CA ILE A 44 -0.59 -10.81 14.44
C ILE A 44 -0.29 -11.41 13.07
N ARG A 45 0.98 -11.57 12.69
CA ARG A 45 1.36 -12.15 11.39
C ARG A 45 0.74 -13.53 11.20
N ASP A 46 0.78 -14.40 12.21
CA ASP A 46 0.23 -15.75 12.10
C ASP A 46 -1.30 -15.78 11.96
N LYS A 47 -2.00 -14.76 12.49
CA LYS A 47 -3.43 -14.56 12.22
C LYS A 47 -3.65 -14.02 10.80
N ALA A 48 -2.89 -13.00 10.40
CA ALA A 48 -3.00 -12.39 9.07
C ALA A 48 -2.70 -13.38 7.94
N TRP A 49 -1.68 -14.23 8.11
CA TRP A 49 -1.30 -15.28 7.15
C TRP A 49 -2.40 -16.32 6.91
N ARG A 50 -3.28 -16.54 7.91
CA ARG A 50 -4.45 -17.42 7.77
C ARG A 50 -5.58 -16.79 6.98
N LEU A 51 -5.67 -15.46 6.96
CA LEU A 51 -6.65 -14.73 6.15
C LEU A 51 -6.20 -14.64 4.70
N SER A 52 -4.96 -14.19 4.50
CA SER A 52 -4.38 -14.00 3.17
C SER A 52 -2.93 -14.41 3.19
N LYS A 53 -2.56 -15.31 2.27
CA LYS A 53 -1.18 -15.78 2.12
C LYS A 53 -0.36 -14.84 1.24
N TYR A 54 -0.48 -13.53 1.47
CA TYR A 54 0.22 -12.52 0.67
C TYR A 54 1.70 -12.47 1.02
N PRO A 55 2.60 -12.29 0.03
CA PRO A 55 4.03 -12.16 0.27
C PRO A 55 4.36 -11.09 1.30
N CYS A 56 3.63 -9.97 1.30
CA CYS A 56 3.88 -8.88 2.24
C CYS A 56 3.66 -9.27 3.72
N ILE A 57 2.77 -10.24 3.99
CA ILE A 57 2.51 -10.75 5.34
C ILE A 57 3.57 -11.77 5.72
N GLY A 58 3.82 -12.76 4.87
CA GLY A 58 4.73 -13.86 5.18
C GLY A 58 6.20 -13.43 5.28
N LEU A 59 6.61 -12.43 4.49
CA LEU A 59 7.96 -11.88 4.43
C LEU A 59 8.16 -10.67 5.38
N TRP A 60 7.16 -10.35 6.22
CA TRP A 60 7.20 -9.20 7.14
C TRP A 60 7.28 -7.81 6.50
N ILE A 61 7.15 -7.70 5.17
CA ILE A 61 7.17 -6.44 4.44
C ILE A 61 6.07 -5.48 4.92
N PHE A 62 4.93 -6.00 5.42
CA PHE A 62 3.87 -5.17 6.01
C PHE A 62 4.33 -4.32 7.21
N LEU A 63 5.49 -4.66 7.83
CA LEU A 63 6.07 -3.85 8.89
C LEU A 63 6.68 -2.55 8.38
N LEU A 64 7.08 -2.48 7.09
CA LEU A 64 7.71 -1.32 6.52
C LEU A 64 6.64 -0.24 6.25
N PRO A 65 6.72 0.95 6.87
CA PRO A 65 5.85 2.06 6.52
C PRO A 65 6.26 2.59 5.15
N GLY A 66 5.64 2.07 4.08
CA GLY A 66 6.08 2.33 2.70
C GLY A 66 6.16 3.82 2.38
N MET A 67 5.22 4.60 2.93
CA MET A 67 5.15 6.05 2.77
C MET A 67 6.24 6.83 3.50
N GLY A 68 6.78 6.32 4.61
CA GLY A 68 7.83 7.01 5.40
C GLY A 68 9.13 7.19 4.60
N ALA A 69 9.42 6.27 3.68
CA ALA A 69 10.58 6.30 2.81
C ALA A 69 10.46 7.28 1.61
N PHE A 70 9.30 7.93 1.41
CA PHE A 70 9.11 8.87 0.31
C PHE A 70 9.69 10.24 0.65
N PRO A 71 10.47 10.88 -0.26
CA PRO A 71 10.91 12.26 -0.09
C PRO A 71 9.75 13.25 0.11
N GLN A 72 8.56 12.90 -0.38
CA GLN A 72 7.34 13.71 -0.28
C GLN A 72 6.63 13.55 1.07
N PHE A 73 7.04 12.63 1.93
CA PHE A 73 6.37 12.33 3.19
C PHE A 73 6.15 13.56 4.09
N PRO A 74 7.13 14.47 4.29
CA PRO A 74 6.89 15.70 5.06
C PRO A 74 5.79 16.59 4.46
N THR A 75 5.76 16.71 3.12
CA THR A 75 4.72 17.45 2.40
C THR A 75 3.35 16.79 2.57
N LEU A 76 3.28 15.46 2.51
CA LEU A 76 2.04 14.72 2.70
C LEU A 76 1.51 14.86 4.13
N LEU A 77 2.37 14.80 5.14
CA LEU A 77 2.02 15.07 6.53
C LEU A 77 1.45 16.48 6.71
N ALA A 78 2.20 17.51 6.27
CA ALA A 78 1.80 18.91 6.41
C ALA A 78 0.45 19.20 5.74
N ARG A 79 0.19 18.57 4.59
CA ARG A 79 -1.09 18.66 3.89
C ARG A 79 -2.20 17.93 4.63
N SER A 80 -1.93 16.75 5.16
CA SER A 80 -2.93 15.92 5.84
C SER A 80 -3.38 16.50 7.18
N GLN A 81 -2.53 17.31 7.82
CA GLN A 81 -2.87 18.07 9.03
C GLN A 81 -3.81 19.26 8.76
N GLN A 82 -4.03 19.67 7.49
CA GLN A 82 -4.93 20.77 7.18
C GLN A 82 -6.40 20.41 7.46
N PRO A 83 -7.23 21.37 7.94
CA PRO A 83 -8.62 21.10 8.37
C PRO A 83 -9.54 20.40 7.34
N ASN A 84 -9.28 20.58 6.04
CA ASN A 84 -10.16 20.11 4.96
C ASN A 84 -9.48 19.03 4.09
N SER A 85 -8.43 18.40 4.61
CA SER A 85 -7.74 17.31 3.94
C SER A 85 -8.35 15.97 4.32
N ILE A 86 -8.37 15.07 3.35
CA ILE A 86 -8.79 13.67 3.50
C ILE A 86 -7.59 12.82 3.11
N VAL A 87 -7.30 11.80 3.91
CA VAL A 87 -6.34 10.75 3.58
C VAL A 87 -7.13 9.52 3.16
N LEU A 88 -6.83 8.98 1.98
CA LEU A 88 -7.42 7.76 1.47
C LEU A 88 -6.31 6.76 1.19
N ASP A 89 -6.41 5.60 1.82
CA ASP A 89 -5.51 4.45 1.63
C ASP A 89 -6.23 3.37 0.80
N ILE A 90 -5.60 2.90 -0.28
CA ILE A 90 -6.19 1.96 -1.25
C ILE A 90 -5.35 0.68 -1.24
N GLY A 91 -5.96 -0.44 -0.86
CA GLY A 91 -5.25 -1.67 -0.55
C GLY A 91 -4.56 -1.59 0.82
N CYS A 92 -5.32 -1.17 1.85
CA CYS A 92 -4.75 -0.80 3.13
C CYS A 92 -4.17 -1.97 3.95
N GLY A 93 -4.54 -3.23 3.65
CA GLY A 93 -4.12 -4.40 4.43
C GLY A 93 -4.44 -4.24 5.92
N LEU A 94 -3.41 -4.25 6.77
CA LEU A 94 -3.54 -4.04 8.22
C LEU A 94 -3.70 -2.55 8.61
N GLY A 95 -3.62 -1.65 7.63
CA GLY A 95 -3.79 -0.21 7.75
C GLY A 95 -2.60 0.50 8.38
N GLN A 96 -1.38 0.02 8.14
CA GLN A 96 -0.16 0.58 8.74
C GLN A 96 0.12 2.03 8.30
N GLU A 97 -0.15 2.38 7.05
CA GLU A 97 0.03 3.74 6.52
C GLU A 97 -0.85 4.74 7.25
N LEU A 98 -2.13 4.43 7.48
CA LEU A 98 -3.00 5.33 8.24
C LEU A 98 -2.51 5.53 9.68
N ARG A 99 -1.96 4.48 10.32
CA ARG A 99 -1.37 4.60 11.67
C ARG A 99 -0.06 5.37 11.68
N LEU A 100 0.74 5.30 10.61
CA LEU A 100 1.91 6.16 10.45
C LEU A 100 1.51 7.64 10.44
N PHE A 101 0.46 8.02 9.70
CA PHE A 101 -0.05 9.40 9.70
C PHE A 101 -0.63 9.78 11.08
N ALA A 102 -1.36 8.86 11.72
CA ALA A 102 -1.93 9.08 13.05
C ALA A 102 -0.85 9.29 14.13
N ALA A 103 0.25 8.53 14.07
CA ALA A 103 1.42 8.69 14.94
C ALA A 103 2.07 10.08 14.81
N HIS A 104 1.94 10.71 13.63
CA HIS A 104 2.39 12.09 13.36
C HIS A 104 1.29 13.15 13.61
N GLY A 105 0.23 12.81 14.35
CA GLY A 105 -0.80 13.74 14.78
C GLY A 105 -1.85 14.10 13.73
N VAL A 106 -1.93 13.37 12.62
CA VAL A 106 -2.98 13.58 11.60
C VAL A 106 -4.34 13.09 12.16
N PRO A 107 -5.42 13.91 12.10
CA PRO A 107 -6.74 13.51 12.59
C PRO A 107 -7.28 12.27 11.88
N THR A 108 -7.67 11.25 12.66
CA THR A 108 -8.09 9.94 12.11
C THR A 108 -9.53 9.91 11.62
N ASP A 109 -10.37 10.86 12.04
CA ASP A 109 -11.77 10.99 11.61
C ASP A 109 -11.94 11.44 10.15
N ARG A 110 -10.83 11.84 9.51
CA ARG A 110 -10.74 12.23 8.09
C ARG A 110 -9.98 11.21 7.26
N MET A 111 -9.69 10.04 7.82
CA MET A 111 -9.02 8.95 7.12
C MET A 111 -10.05 7.95 6.60
N TRP A 112 -9.80 7.48 5.39
CA TRP A 112 -10.56 6.41 4.76
C TRP A 112 -9.58 5.35 4.27
N ALA A 113 -10.01 4.10 4.34
CA ALA A 113 -9.27 2.97 3.86
C ALA A 113 -10.20 2.06 3.07
N VAL A 114 -9.67 1.50 1.98
CA VAL A 114 -10.38 0.53 1.16
C VAL A 114 -9.49 -0.69 0.99
N ASP A 115 -10.05 -1.87 1.21
CA ASP A 115 -9.39 -3.13 0.89
C ASP A 115 -10.48 -4.20 0.61
N ILE A 116 -10.09 -5.29 -0.03
CA ILE A 116 -10.99 -6.41 -0.35
C ILE A 116 -11.13 -7.40 0.82
N GLU A 117 -10.14 -7.48 1.71
CA GLU A 117 -10.13 -8.45 2.81
C GLU A 117 -10.37 -7.75 4.17
N PRO A 118 -11.61 -7.73 4.68
CA PRO A 118 -11.94 -7.06 5.93
C PRO A 118 -11.26 -7.62 7.17
N GLY A 119 -10.85 -8.89 7.14
CA GLY A 119 -10.11 -9.49 8.24
C GLY A 119 -8.77 -8.80 8.50
N LEU A 120 -8.10 -8.28 7.46
CA LEU A 120 -6.76 -7.68 7.61
C LEU A 120 -6.81 -6.38 8.42
N TRP A 121 -7.66 -5.43 8.07
CA TRP A 121 -7.74 -4.17 8.83
C TRP A 121 -8.42 -4.37 10.18
N THR A 122 -9.25 -5.41 10.32
CA THR A 122 -9.80 -5.82 11.62
C THR A 122 -8.66 -6.25 12.55
N LEU A 123 -7.73 -7.09 12.08
CA LEU A 123 -6.49 -7.41 12.81
C LEU A 123 -5.60 -6.18 13.02
N GLY A 124 -5.69 -5.17 12.16
CA GLY A 124 -5.05 -3.87 12.36
C GLY A 124 -5.39 -3.23 13.71
N TYR A 125 -6.64 -3.33 14.17
CA TYR A 125 -7.01 -2.81 15.49
C TYR A 125 -6.30 -3.54 16.64
N ASP A 126 -6.11 -4.85 16.52
CA ASP A 126 -5.31 -5.64 17.49
C ASP A 126 -3.83 -5.27 17.39
N LEU A 127 -3.30 -5.16 16.16
CA LEU A 127 -1.90 -4.84 15.88
C LEU A 127 -1.49 -3.50 16.53
N PHE A 128 -2.34 -2.49 16.43
CA PHE A 128 -2.05 -1.14 16.90
C PHE A 128 -2.75 -0.79 18.23
N ARG A 129 -3.43 -1.75 18.88
CA ARG A 129 -4.19 -1.55 20.14
C ARG A 129 -5.03 -0.27 20.15
N ASP A 130 -5.62 0.06 19.01
CA ASP A 130 -6.23 1.38 18.78
C ASP A 130 -7.75 1.34 18.58
N ALA A 131 -8.39 0.22 18.97
CA ALA A 131 -9.83 0.11 19.03
C ALA A 131 -10.43 1.27 19.84
N GLY A 132 -11.31 2.04 19.21
CA GLY A 132 -11.92 3.23 19.82
C GLY A 132 -11.09 4.52 19.70
N ARG A 133 -9.78 4.46 19.40
CA ARG A 133 -8.94 5.64 19.11
C ARG A 133 -8.81 5.92 17.61
N MET A 134 -8.63 4.88 16.80
CA MET A 134 -8.66 5.01 15.35
C MET A 134 -10.11 5.28 14.89
N LYS A 135 -10.34 6.44 14.28
CA LYS A 135 -11.66 6.86 13.76
C LYS A 135 -11.77 6.77 12.24
N ALA A 136 -10.77 6.19 11.58
CA ALA A 136 -10.76 5.98 10.14
C ALA A 136 -11.94 5.10 9.71
N ARG A 137 -12.47 5.38 8.51
CA ARG A 137 -13.54 4.59 7.91
C ARG A 137 -12.94 3.53 6.97
N PHE A 138 -13.05 2.27 7.36
CA PHE A 138 -12.62 1.13 6.55
C PHE A 138 -13.80 0.62 5.72
N ILE A 139 -13.59 0.39 4.43
CA ILE A 139 -14.62 -0.05 3.49
C ILE A 139 -14.15 -1.31 2.77
N GLU A 140 -14.98 -2.35 2.81
CA GLU A 140 -14.83 -3.52 1.96
C GLU A 140 -15.25 -3.20 0.53
N ARG A 141 -14.29 -3.24 -0.40
CA ARG A 141 -14.56 -3.00 -1.83
C ARG A 141 -13.41 -3.50 -2.71
N ASP A 142 -13.75 -4.20 -3.80
CA ASP A 142 -12.82 -4.32 -4.93
C ASP A 142 -12.71 -2.98 -5.65
N PHE A 143 -11.52 -2.37 -5.57
CA PHE A 143 -11.26 -1.07 -6.17
C PHE A 143 -11.16 -1.10 -7.71
N ARG A 144 -11.12 -2.30 -8.32
CA ARG A 144 -10.79 -2.53 -9.74
C ARG A 144 -11.97 -2.79 -10.65
N THR A 145 -13.18 -2.92 -10.13
CA THR A 145 -14.34 -3.41 -10.91
C THR A 145 -15.35 -2.30 -11.23
N LEU A 146 -15.75 -2.15 -12.49
CA LEU A 146 -16.91 -1.34 -12.90
C LEU A 146 -17.70 -2.15 -13.93
N PRO A 147 -19.03 -1.99 -13.99
CA PRO A 147 -19.78 -2.48 -15.14
C PRO A 147 -19.16 -1.91 -16.42
N ASP A 148 -18.97 -2.77 -17.42
CA ASP A 148 -18.55 -2.41 -18.79
C ASP A 148 -17.09 -1.93 -19.00
N GLU A 149 -16.19 -2.13 -18.03
CA GLU A 149 -14.75 -1.86 -18.20
C GLU A 149 -13.90 -3.09 -17.86
N ALA A 150 -13.22 -3.64 -18.88
CA ALA A 150 -12.39 -4.84 -18.74
C ALA A 150 -10.99 -4.57 -18.17
N PHE A 151 -10.51 -3.32 -18.21
CA PHE A 151 -9.16 -2.98 -17.78
C PHE A 151 -9.14 -2.46 -16.34
N HIS A 152 -8.78 -3.35 -15.40
CA HIS A 152 -8.82 -3.12 -13.96
C HIS A 152 -8.11 -1.84 -13.50
N ASP A 153 -6.92 -1.53 -14.04
CA ASP A 153 -6.15 -0.36 -13.61
C ASP A 153 -6.75 0.95 -14.12
N LEU A 154 -7.39 0.93 -15.29
CA LEU A 154 -8.15 2.08 -15.79
C LEU A 154 -9.39 2.34 -14.93
N VAL A 155 -10.06 1.28 -14.49
CA VAL A 155 -11.18 1.39 -13.55
C VAL A 155 -10.76 2.00 -12.22
N ALA A 156 -9.70 1.45 -11.61
CA ALA A 156 -9.15 1.96 -10.36
C ALA A 156 -8.79 3.44 -10.50
N SER A 157 -8.09 3.79 -11.58
CA SER A 157 -7.67 5.17 -11.85
C SER A 157 -8.87 6.11 -12.03
N LYS A 158 -9.91 5.71 -12.77
CA LYS A 158 -11.15 6.49 -12.93
C LYS A 158 -11.87 6.72 -11.59
N ARG A 159 -11.87 5.74 -10.70
CA ARG A 159 -12.42 5.91 -9.34
C ARG A 159 -11.61 6.92 -8.53
N VAL A 160 -10.28 6.89 -8.62
CA VAL A 160 -9.43 7.94 -8.03
C VAL A 160 -9.82 9.31 -8.60
N VAL A 161 -10.02 9.42 -9.92
CA VAL A 161 -10.47 10.69 -10.53
C VAL A 161 -11.80 11.15 -9.91
N GLY A 162 -12.79 10.26 -9.79
CA GLY A 162 -14.09 10.58 -9.19
C GLY A 162 -14.03 11.01 -7.71
N LEU A 163 -13.02 10.55 -6.96
CA LEU A 163 -12.79 10.93 -5.56
C LEU A 163 -11.86 12.15 -5.40
N SER A 164 -11.30 12.65 -6.50
CA SER A 164 -10.29 13.71 -6.49
C SER A 164 -10.88 15.09 -6.75
N LYS A 165 -10.10 16.12 -6.40
CA LYS A 165 -10.28 17.52 -6.79
C LYS A 165 -8.94 18.10 -7.24
N PRO A 166 -8.90 19.24 -7.94
CA PRO A 166 -7.63 19.93 -8.20
C PRO A 166 -6.80 20.09 -6.91
N GLY A 167 -5.53 19.75 -7.00
CA GLY A 167 -4.60 19.66 -5.87
C GLY A 167 -4.58 18.32 -5.13
N THR A 168 -5.43 17.33 -5.47
CA THR A 168 -5.32 15.96 -4.93
C THR A 168 -3.98 15.35 -5.36
N MET A 169 -3.29 14.72 -4.42
CA MET A 169 -2.06 13.96 -4.67
C MET A 169 -2.35 12.47 -4.49
N LEU A 170 -1.92 11.67 -5.46
CA LEU A 170 -1.85 10.22 -5.42
C LEU A 170 -0.38 9.84 -5.37
N VAL A 171 0.04 9.20 -4.29
CA VAL A 171 1.44 8.80 -4.07
C VAL A 171 1.44 7.32 -3.76
N GLY A 172 2.37 6.59 -4.36
CA GLY A 172 2.48 5.17 -4.11
C GLY A 172 3.60 4.52 -4.89
N SER A 173 3.67 3.20 -4.73
CA SER A 173 4.53 2.36 -5.52
C SER A 173 3.79 1.11 -5.96
N GLN A 174 4.27 0.48 -7.02
CA GLN A 174 3.79 -0.82 -7.45
C GLN A 174 4.92 -1.68 -7.99
N GLN A 175 4.73 -2.99 -7.88
CA GLN A 175 5.54 -3.95 -8.63
C GLN A 175 5.20 -3.82 -10.12
N GLY A 176 6.26 -3.83 -10.92
CA GLY A 176 6.21 -3.83 -12.38
C GLY A 176 7.13 -4.89 -12.98
N ARG A 177 7.26 -4.84 -14.30
CA ARG A 177 8.13 -5.72 -15.09
C ARG A 177 8.79 -4.96 -16.23
N LEU A 178 9.87 -5.50 -16.81
CA LEU A 178 10.47 -4.94 -18.03
C LEU A 178 9.45 -4.90 -19.17
N GLN A 179 8.69 -5.97 -19.34
CA GLN A 179 7.59 -6.06 -20.31
C GLN A 179 6.26 -5.99 -19.58
N ALA A 180 5.39 -5.08 -20.02
CA ALA A 180 4.08 -4.91 -19.41
C ALA A 180 3.15 -6.06 -19.82
N GLU A 181 2.66 -6.84 -18.86
CA GLU A 181 1.88 -8.05 -19.13
C GLU A 181 0.96 -8.44 -17.97
N GLU A 182 -0.01 -9.30 -18.26
CA GLU A 182 -0.82 -9.94 -17.24
C GLU A 182 -0.05 -11.08 -16.57
N TYR A 183 -0.10 -11.13 -15.25
CA TYR A 183 0.51 -12.18 -14.45
C TYR A 183 -0.52 -12.84 -13.53
N GLN A 184 -0.49 -14.17 -13.51
CA GLN A 184 -1.39 -14.99 -12.69
C GLN A 184 -0.82 -15.17 -11.28
N TRP A 185 -1.56 -14.70 -10.28
CA TRP A 185 -1.30 -14.96 -8.87
C TRP A 185 -2.32 -15.96 -8.29
N PRO A 186 -2.04 -16.55 -7.11
CA PRO A 186 -3.03 -17.36 -6.38
C PRO A 186 -4.34 -16.62 -6.06
N TRP A 187 -4.31 -15.28 -6.05
CA TRP A 187 -5.46 -14.40 -5.79
C TRP A 187 -6.01 -13.72 -7.06
N GLY A 188 -5.59 -14.15 -8.25
CA GLY A 188 -6.14 -13.68 -9.52
C GLY A 188 -5.10 -13.06 -10.47
N VAL A 189 -5.59 -12.56 -11.60
CA VAL A 189 -4.75 -11.90 -12.62
C VAL A 189 -4.48 -10.46 -12.21
N MET A 190 -3.22 -10.05 -12.30
CA MET A 190 -2.79 -8.66 -12.11
C MET A 190 -2.00 -8.21 -13.33
N PHE A 191 -2.23 -6.99 -13.80
CA PHE A 191 -1.42 -6.40 -14.87
C PHE A 191 -0.18 -5.77 -14.24
N HIS A 192 1.00 -6.17 -14.70
CA HIS A 192 2.28 -5.63 -14.23
C HIS A 192 2.73 -4.57 -15.22
N HIS A 193 2.73 -3.31 -14.79
CA HIS A 193 3.18 -2.21 -15.64
C HIS A 193 4.71 -2.16 -15.74
N ASN A 194 5.22 -1.77 -16.91
CA ASN A 194 6.50 -1.08 -17.00
C ASN A 194 6.29 0.45 -16.95
N LEU A 195 7.34 1.24 -16.76
CA LEU A 195 7.21 2.71 -16.61
C LEU A 195 6.47 3.35 -17.79
N GLU A 196 6.79 2.93 -19.02
CA GLU A 196 6.17 3.46 -20.23
C GLU A 196 4.66 3.17 -20.28
N SER A 197 4.25 1.94 -19.98
CA SER A 197 2.85 1.54 -19.94
C SER A 197 2.06 2.23 -18.82
N PHE A 198 2.71 2.52 -17.69
CA PHE A 198 2.09 3.24 -16.58
C PHE A 198 1.85 4.72 -16.94
N ILE A 199 2.80 5.37 -17.61
CA ILE A 199 2.62 6.73 -18.12
C ILE A 199 1.47 6.76 -19.15
N ARG A 200 1.46 5.80 -20.09
CA ARG A 200 0.36 5.67 -21.08
C ARG A 200 -1.00 5.46 -20.42
N LEU A 201 -1.08 4.69 -19.33
CA LEU A 201 -2.31 4.53 -18.56
C LEU A 201 -2.82 5.90 -18.10
N TRP A 202 -1.95 6.73 -17.52
CA TRP A 202 -2.36 8.05 -17.04
C TRP A 202 -2.68 9.03 -18.17
N ASP A 203 -2.01 8.96 -19.31
CA ASP A 203 -2.41 9.70 -20.51
C ASP A 203 -3.84 9.36 -20.94
N GLU A 204 -4.19 8.07 -20.92
CA GLU A 204 -5.52 7.61 -21.26
C GLU A 204 -6.57 7.99 -20.20
N VAL A 205 -6.22 7.92 -18.92
CA VAL A 205 -7.07 8.40 -17.81
C VAL A 205 -7.42 9.85 -18.03
N GLN A 206 -6.42 10.72 -18.21
CA GLN A 206 -6.62 12.15 -18.46
C GLN A 206 -7.58 12.41 -19.62
N ARG A 207 -7.37 11.74 -20.76
CA ARG A 207 -8.20 11.86 -21.96
C ARG A 207 -9.63 11.41 -21.71
N LYS A 208 -9.82 10.25 -21.08
CA LYS A 208 -11.15 9.65 -20.85
C LYS A 208 -11.97 10.37 -19.78
N THR A 209 -11.33 10.99 -18.79
CA THR A 209 -12.02 11.67 -17.68
C THR A 209 -12.08 13.18 -17.85
N ASN A 210 -11.49 13.72 -18.93
CA ASN A 210 -11.40 15.16 -19.18
C ASN A 210 -10.81 15.92 -17.98
N THR A 211 -9.70 15.40 -17.44
CA THR A 211 -8.95 16.00 -16.32
C THR A 211 -7.48 16.12 -16.67
N ARG A 212 -6.75 16.99 -15.97
CA ARG A 212 -5.31 17.17 -16.16
C ARG A 212 -4.55 16.81 -14.90
N TRP A 213 -3.45 16.08 -15.06
CA TRP A 213 -2.62 15.58 -13.99
C TRP A 213 -1.14 15.78 -14.34
N THR A 214 -0.31 16.04 -13.33
CA THR A 214 1.14 15.88 -13.44
C THR A 214 1.48 14.47 -12.99
N VAL A 215 2.16 13.70 -13.83
CA VAL A 215 2.58 12.33 -13.55
C VAL A 215 4.10 12.33 -13.39
N ASP A 216 4.58 12.30 -12.15
CA ASP A 216 5.97 12.04 -11.84
C ASP A 216 6.09 10.56 -11.48
N ALA A 217 6.63 9.75 -12.38
CA ALA A 217 6.83 8.33 -12.20
C ALA A 217 8.24 7.94 -12.60
N ARG A 218 8.86 7.06 -11.81
CA ARG A 218 10.22 6.59 -12.05
C ARG A 218 10.41 5.14 -11.63
N MET A 219 11.47 4.55 -12.15
CA MET A 219 12.01 3.32 -11.59
C MET A 219 12.56 3.61 -10.20
N ALA A 220 12.34 2.66 -9.29
CA ALA A 220 12.92 2.68 -7.95
C ALA A 220 13.72 1.40 -7.73
N ASP A 221 14.88 1.56 -7.09
CA ASP A 221 15.75 0.43 -6.79
C ASP A 221 15.21 -0.36 -5.60
N VAL A 222 15.53 -1.66 -5.53
CA VAL A 222 15.10 -2.57 -4.44
C VAL A 222 15.36 -1.99 -3.04
N PRO A 223 16.54 -1.41 -2.72
CA PRO A 223 16.80 -0.86 -1.39
C PRO A 223 15.87 0.30 -1.02
N GLU A 224 15.33 1.03 -2.00
CA GLU A 224 14.39 2.12 -1.73
C GLU A 224 13.08 1.61 -1.12
N PHE A 225 12.73 0.34 -1.35
CA PHE A 225 11.56 -0.32 -0.79
C PHE A 225 11.80 -0.89 0.61
N GLY A 226 13.04 -0.87 1.10
CA GLY A 226 13.43 -1.48 2.38
C GLY A 226 13.36 -3.01 2.37
N VAL A 227 13.16 -3.65 1.22
CA VAL A 227 13.09 -5.11 1.09
C VAL A 227 14.46 -5.72 0.84
N GLN A 228 14.67 -6.93 1.38
CA GLN A 228 15.91 -7.69 1.16
C GLN A 228 15.84 -8.42 -0.18
N GLU A 229 16.94 -8.43 -0.92
CA GLU A 229 17.00 -9.03 -2.26
C GLU A 229 16.72 -10.55 -2.21
N GLU A 230 17.18 -11.22 -1.15
CA GLU A 230 16.95 -12.64 -0.92
C GLU A 230 15.46 -12.96 -0.74
N ASP A 231 14.70 -12.07 -0.11
CA ASP A 231 13.27 -12.25 0.15
C ASP A 231 12.40 -12.01 -1.08
N ILE A 232 12.94 -11.37 -2.12
CA ILE A 232 12.28 -11.17 -3.42
C ILE A 232 12.95 -11.97 -4.55
N SER A 233 13.90 -12.86 -4.23
CA SER A 233 14.62 -13.69 -5.20
C SER A 233 13.73 -14.68 -5.96
N TRP A 234 12.57 -15.02 -5.40
CA TRP A 234 11.54 -15.84 -6.05
C TRP A 234 10.79 -15.11 -7.17
N MET A 235 10.85 -13.77 -7.20
CA MET A 235 10.28 -12.98 -8.29
C MET A 235 11.17 -13.11 -9.53
N LEU A 236 10.54 -13.05 -10.71
CA LEU A 236 11.27 -13.16 -11.99
C LEU A 236 12.36 -12.08 -12.13
N GLU A 237 13.39 -12.39 -12.92
CA GLU A 237 14.55 -11.51 -13.13
C GLU A 237 14.19 -10.17 -13.77
N ASP A 238 13.08 -10.11 -14.51
CA ASP A 238 12.59 -8.91 -15.17
C ASP A 238 11.74 -8.00 -14.25
N LYS A 239 11.66 -8.32 -12.95
CA LYS A 239 10.94 -7.52 -11.97
C LYS A 239 11.46 -6.10 -11.91
N GLN A 240 10.52 -5.19 -11.72
CA GLN A 240 10.78 -3.78 -11.61
C GLN A 240 9.89 -3.17 -10.53
N TRP A 241 10.24 -1.98 -10.09
CA TRP A 241 9.37 -1.20 -9.22
C TRP A 241 9.18 0.20 -9.76
N ILE A 242 7.93 0.65 -9.74
CA ILE A 242 7.54 1.98 -10.14
C ILE A 242 7.15 2.74 -8.89
N ARG A 243 7.80 3.89 -8.65
CA ARG A 243 7.35 4.91 -7.70
C ARG A 243 6.68 6.03 -8.46
N PHE A 244 5.60 6.57 -7.90
CA PHE A 244 4.89 7.66 -8.53
C PHE A 244 4.34 8.68 -7.53
N VAL A 245 4.30 9.93 -7.99
CA VAL A 245 3.62 11.07 -7.39
C VAL A 245 2.80 11.72 -8.49
N ILE A 246 1.49 11.64 -8.37
CA ILE A 246 0.56 12.10 -9.39
C ILE A 246 -0.33 13.16 -8.77
N THR A 247 -0.38 14.34 -9.36
CA THR A 247 -1.13 15.47 -8.79
C THR A 247 -2.16 15.97 -9.79
N ARG A 248 -3.41 16.11 -9.36
CA ARG A 248 -4.46 16.68 -10.20
C ARG A 248 -4.28 18.18 -10.30
N VAL A 249 -4.24 18.69 -11.53
CA VAL A 249 -4.09 20.12 -11.84
C VAL A 249 -5.43 20.74 -12.24
N ALA A 250 -6.26 20.03 -13.00
CA ALA A 250 -7.61 20.45 -13.41
C ALA A 250 -8.58 19.26 -13.44
#